data_AF-A0A4V6I921-F1
#
_entry.id   AF-A0A4V6I921-F1
#
_cell.length_a   1.000
_cell.length_b   1.000
_cell.length_c   1.000
_cell.angle_alpha   90.00
_cell.angle_beta   90.00
_cell.angle_gamma   90.00
#
_symmetry.space_group_name_H-M   'P 1'
#
loop_
_entity.id
_entity.type
_entity.pdbx_description
1 polymer ?
#
loop_
_entity_poly.entity_id
_entity_poly.type
_entity_poly.pdbx_seq_one_letter_code
_entity_poly.pdbx_strand_id
1 'polypeptide(L)'
;MRRDESALPVLVLACLLLLLFPLQAASEAQLEMPPIIAKGFVSSCEMCDLRSSYCKKHDETMYSCECREGFQRSGSGDCDVTVSKTSVEEVCVLGQAEKAATRILTDILKNYDRNVIPSMKGVDVDVELLIQKVTEISEIRSSKMDILLSQIWHDPGLNFEREEGAECLANLSLSHRMVDSLWIPNVCLINSKSSSVHHSPTPNIFLAIHPNGTVWMNYRILVESPCDMDFTFFLDRVECTTVFESYSFNVGKVRLHWKRHGLPVEIIGDINLPDFHMTHYIHEKATFQYPAGVWDQLNIKLFFRRSYGFYILQIYLPTYCMVLISWISFWLDRRSLPARVTLGALLLWRLHFNTVMWQDHFLKCLT
;
A
#
# COMPACT_ATOMS: atom_id res chain seq x y z
N MET A 1 -63.19 16.88 8.53
CA MET A 1 -61.98 16.23 7.97
C MET A 1 -61.41 15.31 9.02
N ARG A 2 -61.65 14.00 8.88
CA ARG A 2 -61.09 12.94 9.73
C ARG A 2 -59.62 12.84 9.32
N ARG A 3 -58.69 13.31 10.18
CA ARG A 3 -57.24 13.21 9.95
C ARG A 3 -56.82 11.77 10.25
N ASP A 4 -56.19 11.12 9.28
CA ASP A 4 -55.54 9.82 9.47
C ASP A 4 -54.40 9.97 10.49
N GLU A 5 -54.65 9.53 11.73
CA GLU A 5 -53.67 9.47 12.83
C GLU A 5 -52.81 8.19 12.80
N SER A 6 -52.88 7.40 11.74
CA SER A 6 -52.24 6.07 11.67
C SER A 6 -50.76 6.09 11.25
N ALA A 7 -50.30 7.13 10.54
CA ALA A 7 -48.91 7.24 10.09
C ALA A 7 -47.96 7.96 11.08
N LEU A 8 -48.50 8.89 11.87
CA LEU A 8 -47.76 9.65 12.88
C LEU A 8 -47.12 8.75 13.97
N PRO A 9 -47.83 7.78 14.58
CA PRO A 9 -47.25 6.97 15.65
C PRO A 9 -46.13 6.05 15.17
N VAL A 10 -46.17 5.58 13.91
CA VAL A 10 -45.14 4.70 13.33
C VAL A 10 -43.82 5.46 13.13
N LEU A 11 -43.90 6.69 12.60
CA LEU A 11 -42.71 7.55 12.41
C LEU A 11 -42.08 7.95 13.76
N VAL A 12 -42.93 8.19 14.76
CA VAL A 12 -42.53 8.57 16.12
C VAL A 12 -41.91 7.41 16.87
N LEU A 13 -42.47 6.20 16.73
CA LEU A 13 -41.89 4.98 17.30
C LEU A 13 -40.54 4.67 16.66
N ALA A 14 -40.41 4.84 15.33
CA ALA A 14 -39.15 4.65 14.61
C ALA A 14 -38.07 5.65 15.06
N CYS A 15 -38.41 6.93 15.22
CA CYS A 15 -37.46 7.94 15.72
C CYS A 15 -37.10 7.72 17.20
N LEU A 16 -38.05 7.29 18.04
CA LEU A 16 -37.78 6.93 19.45
C LEU A 16 -36.89 5.68 19.56
N LEU A 17 -37.07 4.68 18.70
CA LEU A 17 -36.21 3.49 18.63
C LEU A 17 -34.77 3.86 18.22
N LEU A 18 -34.60 4.76 17.24
CA LEU A 18 -33.29 5.28 16.83
C LEU A 18 -32.60 6.15 17.90
N LEU A 19 -33.36 6.76 18.81
CA LEU A 19 -32.85 7.57 19.93
C LEU A 19 -32.54 6.76 21.20
N LEU A 20 -33.11 5.55 21.33
CA LEU A 20 -32.99 4.70 22.52
C LEU A 20 -31.92 3.60 22.39
N PHE A 21 -31.54 3.21 21.17
CA PHE A 21 -30.51 2.20 20.94
C PHE A 21 -29.23 2.83 20.37
N PRO A 22 -28.07 2.71 21.04
CA PRO A 22 -26.80 2.91 20.35
C PRO A 22 -26.68 1.79 19.31
N LEU A 23 -26.51 2.15 18.04
CA LEU A 23 -26.16 1.21 16.97
C LEU A 23 -24.75 0.66 17.24
N GLN A 24 -24.67 -0.37 18.08
CA GLN A 24 -23.42 -1.06 18.42
C GLN A 24 -23.42 -2.52 17.97
N ALA A 25 -24.13 -2.82 16.88
CA ALA A 25 -24.15 -4.14 16.27
C ALA A 25 -24.33 -4.03 14.75
N ALA A 26 -23.25 -3.65 14.05
CA ALA A 26 -23.16 -3.76 12.59
C ALA A 26 -21.71 -3.98 12.15
N SER A 27 -21.08 -5.03 12.67
CA SER A 27 -19.88 -5.62 12.06
C SER A 27 -19.83 -7.10 12.42
N GLU A 28 -20.54 -7.93 11.67
CA GLU A 28 -20.24 -9.35 11.40
C GLU A 28 -21.46 -9.98 10.72
N ALA A 29 -21.47 -9.91 9.40
CA ALA A 29 -22.28 -10.78 8.55
C ALA A 29 -21.53 -10.98 7.24
N GLN A 30 -20.52 -11.86 7.26
CA GLN A 30 -19.94 -12.42 6.04
C GLN A 30 -20.94 -13.45 5.49
N LEU A 31 -21.47 -13.15 4.31
CA LEU A 31 -22.32 -14.04 3.53
C LEU A 31 -21.40 -14.95 2.70
N GLU A 32 -21.12 -16.17 3.16
CA GLU A 32 -20.45 -17.19 2.35
C GLU A 32 -21.48 -17.94 1.50
N MET A 33 -21.28 -17.95 0.18
CA MET A 33 -21.99 -18.81 -0.77
C MET A 33 -21.17 -20.09 -1.00
N PRO A 34 -21.77 -21.29 -0.98
CA PRO A 34 -21.07 -22.52 -1.35
C PRO A 34 -21.04 -22.69 -2.89
N PRO A 35 -19.97 -23.29 -3.46
CA PRO A 35 -19.90 -23.54 -4.89
C PRO A 35 -20.69 -24.80 -5.29
N ILE A 36 -21.30 -24.70 -6.47
CA ILE A 36 -22.04 -25.73 -7.17
C ILE A 36 -21.04 -26.73 -7.77
N ILE A 37 -21.09 -27.99 -7.34
CA ILE A 37 -20.35 -29.10 -7.97
C ILE A 37 -21.16 -29.63 -9.14
N ALA A 38 -20.72 -29.31 -10.36
CA ALA A 38 -21.18 -29.97 -11.58
C ALA A 38 -20.51 -31.34 -11.71
N LYS A 39 -21.30 -32.42 -11.68
CA LYS A 39 -20.88 -33.75 -12.11
C LYS A 39 -20.88 -33.80 -13.64
N GLY A 40 -19.73 -34.04 -14.25
CA GLY A 40 -19.57 -34.24 -15.69
C GLY A 40 -18.54 -35.31 -16.01
N PHE A 41 -19.03 -36.42 -16.55
CA PHE A 41 -18.41 -37.31 -17.55
C PHE A 41 -16.87 -37.55 -17.50
N VAL A 42 -16.51 -38.77 -17.09
CA VAL A 42 -15.14 -39.32 -17.17
C VAL A 42 -14.66 -39.29 -18.62
N SER A 43 -13.63 -38.48 -18.88
CA SER A 43 -13.00 -38.34 -20.21
C SER A 43 -11.66 -39.08 -20.22
N SER A 44 -11.36 -39.78 -21.32
CA SER A 44 -10.16 -40.62 -21.52
C SER A 44 -8.81 -39.90 -21.37
N CYS A 45 -8.80 -38.59 -21.09
CA CYS A 45 -7.60 -37.77 -20.90
C CYS A 45 -7.08 -37.75 -19.45
N GLU A 46 -7.85 -38.21 -18.45
CA GLU A 46 -7.41 -38.21 -17.04
C GLU A 46 -6.21 -39.14 -16.77
N MET A 47 -5.90 -40.06 -17.69
CA MET A 47 -4.75 -40.96 -17.56
C MET A 47 -3.47 -40.48 -18.28
N CYS A 48 -3.48 -39.30 -18.92
CA CYS A 48 -2.26 -38.73 -19.50
C CYS A 48 -1.44 -38.00 -18.42
N ASP A 49 -0.12 -38.20 -18.36
CA ASP A 49 0.74 -37.31 -17.57
C ASP A 49 0.79 -35.93 -18.23
N LEU A 50 0.06 -34.97 -17.66
CA LEU A 50 -0.07 -33.61 -18.17
C LEU A 50 1.25 -32.81 -18.13
N ARG A 51 2.28 -33.34 -17.44
CA ARG A 51 3.60 -32.71 -17.35
C ARG A 51 4.45 -32.96 -18.61
N SER A 52 4.39 -34.15 -19.17
CA SER A 52 5.20 -34.58 -20.33
C SER A 52 4.38 -34.68 -21.62
N SER A 53 3.05 -34.81 -21.51
CA SER A 53 2.12 -34.98 -22.64
C SER A 53 0.92 -34.03 -22.54
N TYR A 54 0.17 -33.90 -23.63
CA TYR A 54 -1.10 -33.20 -23.67
C TYR A 54 -2.13 -34.03 -24.42
N CYS A 55 -3.40 -33.90 -24.03
CA CYS A 55 -4.47 -34.65 -24.66
C CYS A 55 -4.93 -33.96 -25.94
N LYS A 56 -4.83 -34.66 -27.06
CA LYS A 56 -5.28 -34.20 -28.37
C LYS A 56 -6.56 -34.91 -28.75
N LYS A 57 -7.56 -34.13 -29.15
CA LYS A 57 -8.85 -34.64 -29.63
C LYS A 57 -8.75 -34.87 -31.13
N HIS A 58 -9.06 -36.09 -31.57
CA HIS A 58 -9.10 -36.43 -33.00
C HIS A 58 -10.53 -36.39 -33.56
N ASP A 59 -11.54 -36.83 -32.79
CA ASP A 59 -12.97 -36.79 -33.16
C ASP A 59 -13.85 -36.59 -31.90
N GLU A 60 -15.18 -36.49 -32.04
CA GLU A 60 -16.11 -36.25 -30.90
C GLU A 60 -16.01 -37.27 -29.75
N THR A 61 -15.51 -38.49 -30.01
CA THR A 61 -15.39 -39.57 -29.03
C THR A 61 -13.97 -40.15 -28.86
N MET A 62 -12.96 -39.65 -29.60
CA MET A 62 -11.60 -40.21 -29.59
C MET A 62 -10.55 -39.19 -29.14
N TYR A 63 -9.86 -39.51 -28.02
CA TYR A 63 -8.82 -38.69 -27.39
C TYR A 63 -7.52 -39.50 -27.29
N SER A 64 -6.36 -38.88 -27.56
CA SER A 64 -5.04 -39.51 -27.46
C SER A 64 -4.02 -38.58 -26.78
N CYS A 65 -3.07 -39.13 -26.01
CA CYS A 65 -1.99 -38.35 -25.41
C CYS A 65 -0.83 -38.19 -26.43
N GLU A 66 -0.46 -36.96 -26.79
CA GLU A 66 0.74 -36.64 -27.58
C GLU A 66 1.81 -35.99 -26.67
N CYS A 67 3.09 -36.30 -26.90
CA CYS A 67 4.19 -35.71 -26.14
C CYS A 67 4.39 -34.23 -26.51
N ARG A 68 4.76 -33.39 -25.53
CA ARG A 68 5.14 -31.99 -25.77
C ARG A 68 6.52 -31.92 -26.46
N GLU A 69 6.81 -30.79 -27.12
CA GLU A 69 8.13 -30.55 -27.72
C GLU A 69 9.26 -30.73 -26.69
N GLY A 70 10.29 -31.51 -27.03
CA GLY A 70 11.38 -31.91 -26.12
C GLY A 70 11.19 -33.25 -25.40
N PHE A 71 10.03 -33.90 -25.57
CA PHE A 71 9.74 -35.23 -25.05
C PHE A 71 9.48 -36.22 -26.20
N GLN A 72 10.07 -37.42 -26.12
CA GLN A 72 9.88 -38.48 -27.10
C GLN A 72 9.29 -39.72 -26.43
N ARG A 73 8.43 -40.43 -27.17
CA ARG A 73 7.69 -41.58 -26.65
C ARG A 73 8.65 -42.76 -26.39
N SER A 74 8.76 -43.17 -25.14
CA SER A 74 9.51 -44.36 -24.74
C SER A 74 8.73 -45.63 -25.07
N GLY A 75 9.41 -46.78 -25.19
CA GLY A 75 8.79 -48.08 -25.53
C GLY A 75 7.75 -48.57 -24.52
N SER A 76 7.67 -47.95 -23.33
CA SER A 76 6.67 -48.16 -22.29
C SER A 76 5.40 -47.29 -22.43
N GLY A 77 5.32 -46.43 -23.45
CA GLY A 77 4.17 -45.55 -23.70
C GLY A 77 4.23 -44.17 -23.03
N ASP A 78 5.23 -43.94 -22.18
CA ASP A 78 5.45 -42.68 -21.46
C ASP A 78 6.36 -41.70 -22.24
N CYS A 79 6.21 -40.39 -22.01
CA CYS A 79 6.94 -39.34 -22.74
C CYS A 79 8.19 -38.92 -21.96
N ASP A 80 9.38 -39.30 -22.43
CA ASP A 80 10.66 -39.02 -21.77
C ASP A 80 11.42 -37.86 -22.43
N VAL A 81 12.18 -37.10 -21.64
CA VAL A 81 12.98 -35.95 -22.12
C VAL A 81 14.10 -36.43 -23.03
N THR A 82 14.20 -35.86 -24.22
CA THR A 82 15.39 -36.01 -25.06
C THR A 82 16.54 -35.21 -24.46
N VAL A 83 17.38 -35.82 -23.63
CA VAL A 83 18.62 -35.20 -23.16
C VAL A 83 19.64 -35.22 -24.30
N SER A 84 19.52 -34.29 -25.23
CA SER A 84 20.63 -33.92 -26.10
C SER A 84 21.66 -33.21 -25.23
N LYS A 85 22.70 -33.94 -24.80
CA LYS A 85 23.93 -33.35 -24.24
C LYS A 85 24.53 -32.40 -25.27
N THR A 86 24.08 -31.16 -25.28
CA THR A 86 24.80 -30.04 -25.85
C THR A 86 25.56 -29.41 -24.71
N SER A 87 26.88 -29.52 -24.80
CA SER A 87 27.89 -28.97 -23.92
C SER A 87 27.77 -27.44 -23.86
N VAL A 88 26.97 -26.94 -22.93
CA VAL A 88 27.34 -25.77 -22.14
C VAL A 88 27.33 -26.26 -20.71
N GLU A 89 28.52 -26.33 -20.16
CA GLU A 89 28.86 -26.92 -18.90
C GLU A 89 28.07 -26.22 -17.78
N GLU A 90 27.29 -26.98 -17.00
CA GLU A 90 26.66 -26.52 -15.74
C GLU A 90 27.77 -26.24 -14.71
N VAL A 91 28.49 -25.11 -14.83
CA VAL A 91 29.66 -24.77 -13.99
C VAL A 91 29.25 -24.02 -12.72
N CYS A 92 28.03 -24.21 -12.22
CA CYS A 92 27.56 -23.47 -11.04
C CYS A 92 26.87 -24.41 -10.05
N VAL A 93 27.66 -25.13 -9.27
CA VAL A 93 27.15 -25.91 -8.14
C VAL A 93 26.78 -24.96 -6.99
N LEU A 94 25.58 -25.10 -6.42
CA LEU A 94 25.00 -24.17 -5.42
C LEU A 94 25.96 -23.81 -4.26
N GLY A 95 26.75 -24.77 -3.78
CA GLY A 95 27.72 -24.55 -2.69
C GLY A 95 29.05 -23.89 -3.11
N GLN A 96 29.41 -23.91 -4.39
CA GLN A 96 30.56 -23.16 -4.92
C GLN A 96 30.21 -21.67 -5.11
N ALA A 97 28.95 -21.37 -5.43
CA ALA A 97 28.47 -20.01 -5.61
C ALA A 97 28.55 -19.18 -4.32
N GLU A 98 28.22 -19.74 -3.16
CA GLU A 98 28.33 -19.02 -1.87
C GLU A 98 29.78 -18.70 -1.49
N LYS A 99 30.70 -19.64 -1.75
CA LYS A 99 32.13 -19.44 -1.51
C LYS A 99 32.71 -18.40 -2.48
N ALA A 100 32.28 -18.43 -3.74
CA ALA A 100 32.62 -17.42 -4.74
C ALA A 100 32.08 -16.05 -4.33
N ALA A 101 30.82 -15.94 -3.92
CA ALA A 101 30.20 -14.70 -3.47
C ALA A 101 30.96 -14.07 -2.30
N THR A 102 31.36 -14.88 -1.31
CA THR A 102 32.14 -14.40 -0.17
C THR A 102 33.51 -13.89 -0.61
N ARG A 103 34.21 -14.63 -1.49
CA ARG A 103 35.52 -14.22 -2.04
C ARG A 103 35.41 -12.90 -2.79
N ILE A 104 34.47 -12.82 -3.73
CA ILE A 104 34.21 -11.65 -4.57
C ILE A 104 33.93 -10.44 -3.68
N LEU A 105 33.03 -10.58 -2.72
CA LEU A 105 32.67 -9.51 -1.81
C LEU A 105 33.87 -9.00 -0.99
N THR A 106 34.70 -9.92 -0.46
CA THR A 106 35.89 -9.51 0.29
C THR A 106 36.92 -8.80 -0.58
N ASP A 107 36.99 -9.10 -1.87
CA ASP A 107 37.97 -8.48 -2.74
C ASP A 107 37.55 -7.08 -3.21
N ILE A 108 36.27 -6.93 -3.58
CA ILE A 108 35.67 -5.63 -3.88
C ILE A 108 35.85 -4.67 -2.69
N LEU A 109 35.52 -5.13 -1.47
CA LEU A 109 35.54 -4.29 -0.28
C LEU A 109 36.95 -3.88 0.18
N LYS A 110 38.02 -4.56 -0.25
CA LYS A 110 39.40 -4.16 0.13
C LYS A 110 39.80 -2.81 -0.47
N ASN A 111 39.36 -2.55 -1.70
CA ASN A 111 39.73 -1.35 -2.46
C ASN A 111 38.62 -0.29 -2.46
N TYR A 112 37.46 -0.62 -1.88
CA TYR A 112 36.30 0.25 -1.87
C TYR A 112 36.36 1.26 -0.71
N ASP A 113 36.29 2.55 -1.03
CA ASP A 113 36.16 3.61 -0.03
C ASP A 113 34.73 4.18 -0.03
N ARG A 114 33.99 3.87 1.04
CA ARG A 114 32.61 4.35 1.23
C ARG A 114 32.48 5.87 1.37
N ASN A 115 33.57 6.60 1.65
CA ASN A 115 33.51 8.04 1.87
C ASN A 115 33.61 8.84 0.57
N VAL A 116 34.01 8.18 -0.52
CA VAL A 116 34.17 8.80 -1.83
C VAL A 116 32.94 8.51 -2.67
N ILE A 117 32.50 9.51 -3.43
CA ILE A 117 31.37 9.36 -4.34
C ILE A 117 31.79 8.44 -5.51
N PRO A 118 30.97 7.43 -5.88
CA PRO A 118 31.33 6.42 -6.89
C PRO A 118 31.81 6.96 -8.24
N SER A 119 31.31 8.12 -8.66
CA SER A 119 31.63 8.72 -9.96
C SER A 119 31.93 10.21 -9.83
N MET A 120 33.02 10.64 -10.47
CA MET A 120 33.39 12.06 -10.56
C MET A 120 32.36 12.91 -11.32
N LYS A 121 31.60 12.30 -12.24
CA LYS A 121 30.54 12.97 -13.02
C LYS A 121 29.22 13.10 -12.25
N GLY A 122 29.19 12.61 -11.01
CA GLY A 122 27.98 12.43 -10.22
C GLY A 122 27.32 11.08 -10.47
N VAL A 123 26.44 10.71 -9.55
CA VAL A 123 25.67 9.46 -9.55
C VAL A 123 24.21 9.79 -9.80
N ASP A 124 23.63 9.13 -10.80
CA ASP A 124 22.20 9.18 -11.03
C ASP A 124 21.55 8.07 -10.18
N VAL A 125 20.54 8.45 -9.40
CA VAL A 125 19.79 7.55 -8.53
C VAL A 125 18.36 7.52 -9.00
N ASP A 126 17.93 6.36 -9.47
CA ASP A 126 16.54 6.11 -9.82
C ASP A 126 15.79 5.67 -8.56
N VAL A 127 14.71 6.38 -8.25
CA VAL A 127 13.87 6.18 -7.07
C VAL A 127 12.54 5.59 -7.51
N GLU A 128 12.14 4.54 -6.82
CA GLU A 128 10.85 3.88 -6.97
C GLU A 128 10.15 3.85 -5.61
N LEU A 129 8.86 4.16 -5.61
CA LEU A 129 8.05 4.25 -4.41
C LEU A 129 6.88 3.27 -4.51
N LEU A 130 6.78 2.37 -3.54
CA LEU A 130 5.65 1.47 -3.42
C LEU A 130 4.93 1.76 -2.10
N ILE A 131 3.72 2.29 -2.19
CA ILE A 131 2.87 2.58 -1.02
C ILE A 131 2.15 1.30 -0.64
N GLN A 132 2.49 0.74 0.53
CA GLN A 132 1.86 -0.50 1.00
C GLN A 132 0.47 -0.24 1.56
N LYS A 133 0.35 0.79 2.41
CA LYS A 133 -0.91 1.23 2.99
C LYS A 133 -0.77 2.61 3.60
N VAL A 134 -1.88 3.32 3.73
CA VAL A 134 -2.02 4.51 4.58
C VAL A 134 -2.73 4.05 5.84
N THR A 135 -2.07 4.19 6.98
CA THR A 135 -2.55 3.66 8.27
C THR A 135 -3.60 4.60 8.86
N GLU A 136 -3.28 5.89 8.91
CA GLU A 136 -4.18 6.90 9.46
C GLU A 136 -3.90 8.26 8.81
N ILE A 137 -4.96 9.07 8.72
CA ILE A 137 -4.85 10.50 8.47
C ILE A 137 -5.32 11.16 9.76
N SER A 138 -4.35 11.71 10.51
CA SER A 138 -4.60 12.46 11.71
C SER A 138 -5.24 13.80 11.36
N GLU A 139 -6.22 14.20 12.17
CA GLU A 139 -6.85 15.52 12.14
C GLU A 139 -5.84 16.65 12.45
N ILE A 140 -4.70 16.33 13.06
CA ILE A 140 -3.58 17.25 13.33
C ILE A 140 -2.70 17.47 12.07
N ARG A 141 -3.32 17.39 10.87
CA ARG A 141 -2.67 17.64 9.56
C ARG A 141 -1.46 16.73 9.29
N SER A 142 -1.57 15.44 9.56
CA SER A 142 -0.55 14.46 9.12
C SER A 142 -1.15 13.13 8.69
N SER A 143 -0.53 12.50 7.70
CA SER A 143 -0.84 11.12 7.32
C SER A 143 0.32 10.21 7.68
N LYS A 144 0.02 9.07 8.29
CA LYS A 144 0.98 7.98 8.49
C LYS A 144 0.78 6.93 7.40
N MET A 145 1.85 6.65 6.66
CA MET A 145 1.83 5.65 5.60
C MET A 145 3.06 4.76 5.68
N ASP A 146 2.85 3.49 5.35
CA ASP A 146 3.90 2.50 5.18
C ASP A 146 4.32 2.47 3.71
N ILE A 147 5.57 2.86 3.46
CA ILE A 147 6.13 2.92 2.13
C ILE A 147 7.34 1.99 2.01
N LEU A 148 7.54 1.50 0.81
CA LEU A 148 8.73 0.77 0.41
C LEU A 148 9.49 1.66 -0.58
N LEU A 149 10.63 2.20 -0.13
CA LEU A 149 11.47 3.11 -0.90
C LEU A 149 12.60 2.33 -1.56
N SER A 150 12.54 2.17 -2.87
CA SER A 150 13.59 1.59 -3.70
C SER A 150 14.52 2.69 -4.23
N GLN A 151 15.82 2.48 -4.08
CA GLN A 151 16.88 3.32 -4.62
C GLN A 151 17.79 2.44 -5.48
N ILE A 152 17.97 2.83 -6.73
CA ILE A 152 18.78 2.09 -7.70
C ILE A 152 19.82 3.05 -8.25
N TRP A 153 21.09 2.70 -8.11
CA TRP A 153 22.18 3.50 -8.66
C TRP A 153 23.30 2.61 -9.17
N HIS A 154 24.14 3.17 -10.03
CA HIS A 154 25.29 2.46 -10.58
C HIS A 154 26.57 2.88 -9.87
N ASP A 155 27.29 1.91 -9.31
CA ASP A 155 28.59 2.09 -8.67
C ASP A 155 29.66 1.24 -9.40
N PRO A 156 30.54 1.87 -10.19
CA PRO A 156 31.60 1.16 -10.91
C PRO A 156 32.60 0.44 -9.98
N GLY A 157 32.75 0.89 -8.73
CA GLY A 157 33.64 0.27 -7.76
C GLY A 157 33.14 -1.06 -7.22
N LEU A 158 31.86 -1.37 -7.42
CA LEU A 158 31.21 -2.62 -7.01
C LEU A 158 30.97 -3.57 -8.20
N ASN A 159 31.52 -3.27 -9.38
CA ASN A 159 31.41 -4.16 -10.53
C ASN A 159 32.28 -5.41 -10.33
N PHE A 160 31.67 -6.58 -10.46
CA PHE A 160 32.34 -7.87 -10.30
C PHE A 160 32.15 -8.82 -11.50
N GLU A 161 31.70 -8.31 -12.66
CA GLU A 161 31.53 -9.12 -13.88
C GLU A 161 32.80 -9.88 -14.30
N ARG A 162 33.98 -9.33 -14.00
CA ARG A 162 35.27 -9.91 -14.38
C ARG A 162 35.87 -10.82 -13.31
N GLU A 163 35.22 -10.93 -12.16
CA GLU A 163 35.71 -11.79 -11.08
C GLU A 163 35.40 -13.25 -11.39
N GLU A 164 36.35 -14.12 -11.04
CA GLU A 164 36.17 -15.56 -11.21
C GLU A 164 34.97 -16.07 -10.38
N GLY A 165 34.00 -16.70 -11.07
CA GLY A 165 32.77 -17.21 -10.46
C GLY A 165 31.59 -16.23 -10.50
N ALA A 166 31.76 -15.03 -11.07
CA ALA A 166 30.68 -14.08 -11.30
C ALA A 166 29.62 -14.62 -12.28
N GLU A 167 30.02 -15.45 -13.24
CA GLU A 167 29.11 -16.12 -14.20
C GLU A 167 28.05 -16.99 -13.49
N CYS A 168 28.33 -17.41 -12.25
CA CYS A 168 27.43 -18.21 -11.43
C CYS A 168 26.50 -17.41 -10.52
N LEU A 169 26.65 -16.08 -10.47
CA LEU A 169 25.93 -15.21 -9.56
C LEU A 169 25.09 -14.21 -10.36
N ALA A 170 23.78 -14.39 -10.36
CA ALA A 170 22.86 -13.41 -10.98
C ALA A 170 22.86 -12.06 -10.24
N ASN A 171 22.97 -12.10 -8.91
CA ASN A 171 23.11 -10.95 -8.02
C ASN A 171 23.70 -11.38 -6.67
N LEU A 172 24.31 -10.43 -5.97
CA LEU A 172 24.77 -10.58 -4.59
C LEU A 172 23.70 -10.00 -3.66
N SER A 173 22.86 -10.86 -3.09
CA SER A 173 21.92 -10.46 -2.03
C SER A 173 22.65 -10.38 -0.69
N LEU A 174 22.66 -9.19 -0.09
CA LEU A 174 23.44 -8.88 1.11
C LEU A 174 22.53 -8.62 2.31
N SER A 175 23.06 -8.87 3.50
CA SER A 175 22.38 -8.52 4.75
C SER A 175 22.43 -7.02 5.02
N HIS A 176 21.47 -6.50 5.77
CA HIS A 176 21.43 -5.09 6.22
C HIS A 176 22.72 -4.60 6.87
N ARG A 177 23.51 -5.49 7.49
CA ARG A 177 24.81 -5.16 8.13
C ARG A 177 25.83 -4.58 7.15
N MET A 178 25.68 -4.89 5.86
CA MET A 178 26.61 -4.43 4.83
C MET A 178 26.35 -2.97 4.42
N VAL A 179 25.19 -2.41 4.75
CA VAL A 179 24.81 -1.04 4.39
C VAL A 179 25.85 -0.05 4.92
N ASP A 180 26.35 -0.25 6.14
CA ASP A 180 27.37 0.62 6.76
C ASP A 180 28.73 0.58 6.04
N SER A 181 29.00 -0.46 5.26
CA SER A 181 30.26 -0.64 4.52
C SER A 181 30.23 -0.04 3.12
N LEU A 182 29.04 0.32 2.62
CA LEU A 182 28.84 0.83 1.26
C LEU A 182 28.57 2.33 1.26
N TRP A 183 28.89 3.00 0.15
CA TRP A 183 28.44 4.37 -0.06
C TRP A 183 26.94 4.38 -0.36
N ILE A 184 26.22 5.34 0.21
CA ILE A 184 24.78 5.53 -0.01
C ILE A 184 24.46 6.97 -0.44
N PRO A 185 23.45 7.19 -1.28
CA PRO A 185 23.11 8.52 -1.80
C PRO A 185 22.42 9.45 -0.77
N ASN A 186 22.15 8.97 0.45
CA ASN A 186 21.54 9.74 1.55
C ASN A 186 20.19 10.40 1.19
N VAL A 187 19.30 9.67 0.50
CA VAL A 187 17.93 10.14 0.21
C VAL A 187 17.11 10.16 1.50
N CYS A 188 16.54 11.31 1.83
CA CYS A 188 15.73 11.56 3.01
C CYS A 188 14.38 12.19 2.65
N LEU A 189 13.45 12.19 3.60
CA LEU A 189 12.13 12.79 3.47
C LEU A 189 12.11 14.15 4.19
N ILE A 190 12.37 15.23 3.46
CA ILE A 190 12.69 16.54 4.05
C ILE A 190 11.54 17.17 4.83
N ASN A 191 10.31 16.92 4.39
CA ASN A 191 9.11 17.53 4.96
C ASN A 191 8.39 16.58 5.93
N SER A 192 8.95 15.40 6.20
CA SER A 192 8.36 14.45 7.13
C SER A 192 8.41 14.99 8.56
N LYS A 193 7.31 14.80 9.33
CA LYS A 193 7.29 15.10 10.77
C LYS A 193 8.08 14.05 11.55
N SER A 194 7.96 12.79 11.12
CA SER A 194 8.64 11.64 11.69
C SER A 194 8.79 10.57 10.61
N SER A 195 9.91 9.85 10.64
CA SER A 195 10.16 8.72 9.75
C SER A 195 10.95 7.65 10.49
N SER A 196 10.51 6.40 10.43
CA SER A 196 11.21 5.27 11.04
C SER A 196 11.29 4.09 10.08
N VAL A 197 12.45 3.45 10.03
CA VAL A 197 12.62 2.18 9.31
C VAL A 197 11.93 1.08 10.13
N HIS A 198 11.22 0.17 9.47
CA HIS A 198 10.61 -0.97 10.14
C HIS A 198 11.67 -1.95 10.64
N HIS A 199 11.45 -2.51 11.84
CA HIS A 199 12.34 -3.51 12.46
C HIS A 199 11.51 -4.71 12.91
N SER A 200 11.76 -5.91 12.38
CA SER A 200 11.27 -7.14 13.03
C SER A 200 11.85 -8.42 12.41
N PRO A 201 12.70 -9.20 13.09
CA PRO A 201 13.53 -8.90 14.27
C PRO A 201 14.77 -8.03 13.96
N THR A 202 15.06 -7.79 12.68
CA THR A 202 16.16 -6.96 12.19
C THR A 202 15.61 -5.79 11.37
N PRO A 203 16.40 -4.73 11.08
CA PRO A 203 15.97 -3.68 10.17
C PRO A 203 15.58 -4.24 8.81
N ASN A 204 14.41 -3.84 8.31
CA ASN A 204 13.85 -4.31 7.04
C ASN A 204 14.48 -3.52 5.88
N ILE A 205 15.71 -3.88 5.56
CA ILE A 205 16.50 -3.31 4.47
C ILE A 205 16.89 -4.46 3.53
N PHE A 206 16.53 -4.33 2.27
CA PHE A 206 16.98 -5.23 1.22
C PHE A 206 18.11 -4.54 0.44
N LEU A 207 19.18 -5.30 0.17
CA LEU A 207 20.35 -4.83 -0.55
C LEU A 207 20.79 -5.92 -1.52
N ALA A 208 20.82 -5.60 -2.80
CA ALA A 208 21.35 -6.47 -3.83
C ALA A 208 22.33 -5.70 -4.73
N ILE A 209 23.45 -6.33 -5.07
CA ILE A 209 24.41 -5.79 -6.03
C ILE A 209 24.36 -6.68 -7.28
N HIS A 210 24.08 -6.07 -8.42
CA HIS A 210 24.12 -6.75 -9.72
C HIS A 210 25.56 -6.84 -10.24
N PRO A 211 25.87 -7.83 -11.11
CA PRO A 211 27.21 -8.03 -11.65
C PRO A 211 27.83 -6.76 -12.22
N ASN A 212 27.03 -5.99 -12.96
CA ASN A 212 27.44 -4.73 -13.59
C ASN A 212 27.81 -3.61 -12.60
N GLY A 213 27.66 -3.80 -11.28
CA GLY A 213 27.88 -2.77 -10.26
C GLY A 213 26.65 -1.92 -9.97
N THR A 214 25.47 -2.28 -10.49
CA THR A 214 24.21 -1.63 -10.11
C THR A 214 23.78 -2.10 -8.72
N VAL A 215 23.62 -1.17 -7.80
CA VAL A 215 23.13 -1.43 -6.45
C VAL A 215 21.65 -1.15 -6.41
N TRP A 216 20.89 -2.14 -5.94
CA TRP A 216 19.48 -2.00 -5.64
C TRP A 216 19.30 -2.10 -4.13
N MET A 217 18.88 -1.00 -3.53
CA MET A 217 18.61 -0.90 -2.10
C MET A 217 17.15 -0.57 -1.88
N ASN A 218 16.53 -1.19 -0.89
CA ASN A 218 15.13 -0.99 -0.61
C ASN A 218 14.89 -0.90 0.90
N TYR A 219 14.13 0.12 1.32
CA TYR A 219 13.81 0.39 2.71
C TYR A 219 12.31 0.32 2.93
N ARG A 220 11.89 -0.43 3.95
CA ARG A 220 10.51 -0.36 4.45
C ARG A 220 10.44 0.70 5.55
N ILE A 221 9.75 1.81 5.29
CA ILE A 221 9.73 2.99 6.15
C ILE A 221 8.28 3.33 6.50
N LEU A 222 8.03 3.60 7.79
CA LEU A 222 6.84 4.30 8.25
C LEU A 222 7.13 5.79 8.19
N VAL A 223 6.37 6.53 7.39
CA VAL A 223 6.51 7.99 7.27
C VAL A 223 5.26 8.70 7.75
N GLU A 224 5.47 9.74 8.55
CA GLU A 224 4.46 10.74 8.87
C GLU A 224 4.69 12.00 8.04
N SER A 225 3.84 12.19 7.03
CA SER A 225 3.91 13.35 6.12
C SER A 225 2.87 14.41 6.48
N PRO A 226 3.18 15.70 6.30
CA PRO A 226 2.25 16.78 6.52
C PRO A 226 1.18 16.80 5.43
N CYS A 227 -0.04 17.17 5.81
CA CYS A 227 -1.15 17.34 4.89
C CYS A 227 -1.73 18.75 5.01
N ASP A 228 -2.07 19.34 3.87
CA ASP A 228 -2.88 20.54 3.81
C ASP A 228 -4.36 20.15 3.73
N MET A 229 -5.18 20.82 4.55
CA MET A 229 -6.61 20.54 4.66
C MET A 229 -7.37 21.83 4.43
N ASP A 230 -8.06 21.90 3.28
CA ASP A 230 -8.92 23.02 2.95
C ASP A 230 -10.37 22.73 3.35
N PHE A 231 -10.83 23.42 4.39
CA PHE A 231 -12.19 23.32 4.95
C PHE A 231 -13.14 24.40 4.41
N THR A 232 -12.73 25.22 3.43
CA THR A 232 -13.59 26.31 2.93
C THR A 232 -14.81 25.80 2.15
N PHE A 233 -14.75 24.58 1.62
CA PHE A 233 -15.84 23.94 0.89
C PHE A 233 -16.37 22.73 1.67
N PHE A 234 -17.69 22.51 1.68
CA PHE A 234 -18.36 21.43 2.43
C PHE A 234 -17.89 20.00 2.08
N LEU A 235 -17.06 19.85 1.06
CA LEU A 235 -16.41 18.61 0.66
C LEU A 235 -14.90 18.79 0.88
N ASP A 236 -14.48 18.51 2.10
CA ASP A 236 -13.10 18.58 2.58
C ASP A 236 -12.18 17.80 1.62
N ARG A 237 -11.24 18.53 1.01
CA ARG A 237 -10.14 17.94 0.23
C ARG A 237 -8.88 17.99 1.09
N VAL A 238 -8.24 16.84 1.22
CA VAL A 238 -6.97 16.72 1.95
C VAL A 238 -5.87 16.39 0.95
N GLU A 239 -4.82 17.20 0.92
CA GLU A 239 -3.65 17.02 0.08
C GLU A 239 -2.43 16.73 0.97
N CYS A 240 -1.92 15.50 0.92
CA CYS A 240 -0.71 15.12 1.65
C CYS A 240 0.47 15.12 0.69
N THR A 241 1.50 15.92 0.98
CA THR A 241 2.70 15.99 0.15
C THR A 241 3.88 15.36 0.87
N THR A 242 4.65 14.53 0.17
CA THR A 242 5.90 13.96 0.66
C THR A 242 7.01 14.30 -0.33
N VAL A 243 8.12 14.84 0.17
CA VAL A 243 9.24 15.29 -0.65
C VAL A 243 10.49 14.48 -0.31
N PHE A 244 11.08 13.86 -1.32
CA PHE A 244 12.33 13.12 -1.24
C PHE A 244 13.47 13.97 -1.81
N GLU A 245 14.58 14.05 -1.08
CA GLU A 245 15.76 14.83 -1.46
C GLU A 245 17.01 14.12 -0.92
N SER A 246 18.19 14.34 -1.50
CA SER A 246 19.45 13.88 -0.93
C SER A 246 20.01 14.89 0.08
N TYR A 247 20.11 14.51 1.36
CA TYR A 247 20.45 15.47 2.42
C TYR A 247 21.85 16.10 2.27
N SER A 248 22.83 15.29 1.84
CA SER A 248 24.25 15.66 1.89
C SER A 248 24.81 16.15 0.55
N PHE A 249 24.12 15.86 -0.57
CA PHE A 249 24.68 15.99 -1.91
C PHE A 249 23.81 16.86 -2.80
N ASN A 250 24.42 17.82 -3.49
CA ASN A 250 23.77 18.65 -4.49
C ASN A 250 23.60 17.93 -5.84
N VAL A 251 22.89 18.55 -6.79
CA VAL A 251 22.67 18.03 -8.17
C VAL A 251 23.98 17.76 -8.94
N GLY A 252 25.08 18.41 -8.56
CA GLY A 252 26.40 18.16 -9.15
C GLY A 252 26.97 16.78 -8.79
N LYS A 253 26.55 16.21 -7.65
CA LYS A 253 27.05 14.94 -7.11
C LYS A 253 26.02 13.82 -7.17
N VAL A 254 24.78 14.09 -6.78
CA VAL A 254 23.69 13.11 -6.79
C VAL A 254 22.50 13.71 -7.51
N ARG A 255 22.01 13.01 -8.53
CA ARG A 255 20.83 13.40 -9.31
C ARG A 255 19.72 12.40 -9.06
N LEU A 256 18.59 12.88 -8.55
CA LEU A 256 17.45 12.03 -8.24
C LEU A 256 16.50 12.00 -9.43
N HIS A 257 16.07 10.81 -9.82
CA HIS A 257 15.09 10.61 -10.88
C HIS A 257 14.01 9.65 -10.41
N TRP A 258 12.77 9.92 -10.78
CA TRP A 258 11.75 8.87 -10.74
C TRP A 258 12.17 7.75 -11.70
N LYS A 259 11.89 6.50 -11.33
CA LYS A 259 12.17 5.31 -12.15
C LYS A 259 11.84 5.56 -13.63
N ARG A 260 12.87 5.52 -14.48
CA ARG A 260 12.76 5.89 -15.91
C ARG A 260 11.98 4.86 -16.74
N HIS A 261 11.95 3.62 -16.27
CA HIS A 261 11.29 2.50 -16.94
C HIS A 261 10.28 1.84 -16.00
N GLY A 262 9.02 1.71 -16.44
CA GLY A 262 7.93 1.18 -15.63
C GLY A 262 7.21 2.29 -14.84
N LEU A 263 6.43 1.89 -13.84
CA LEU A 263 5.71 2.81 -12.97
C LEU A 263 6.65 3.26 -11.83
N PRO A 264 6.89 4.57 -11.64
CA PRO A 264 7.75 5.05 -10.56
C PRO A 264 7.08 5.03 -9.19
N VAL A 265 5.74 5.08 -9.18
CA VAL A 265 4.90 5.03 -7.98
C VAL A 265 3.85 3.96 -8.17
N GLU A 266 3.81 3.00 -7.26
CA GLU A 266 2.81 1.94 -7.22
C GLU A 266 2.12 1.92 -5.86
N ILE A 267 0.86 1.48 -5.84
CA ILE A 267 0.05 1.38 -4.63
C ILE A 267 -0.46 -0.05 -4.53
N ILE A 268 -0.24 -0.69 -3.38
CA ILE A 268 -0.71 -2.06 -3.16
C ILE A 268 -2.15 -2.03 -2.68
N GLY A 269 -3.06 -2.52 -3.52
CA GLY A 269 -4.48 -2.63 -3.20
C GLY A 269 -5.19 -1.28 -3.12
N ASP A 270 -6.40 -1.29 -2.55
CA ASP A 270 -7.20 -0.07 -2.38
C ASP A 270 -6.93 0.57 -1.01
N ILE A 271 -6.56 1.86 -1.02
CA ILE A 271 -6.42 2.66 0.19
C ILE A 271 -7.80 3.18 0.61
N ASN A 272 -8.52 2.36 1.38
CA ASN A 272 -9.78 2.72 1.99
C ASN A 272 -9.60 2.89 3.50
N LEU A 273 -9.58 4.14 3.96
CA LEU A 273 -9.67 4.45 5.39
C LEU A 273 -11.16 4.60 5.77
N PRO A 274 -11.53 4.40 7.05
CA PRO A 274 -12.93 4.56 7.49
C PRO A 274 -13.51 5.95 7.17
N ASP A 275 -12.71 6.98 7.39
CA ASP A 275 -13.11 8.38 7.21
C ASP A 275 -12.66 8.99 5.89
N PHE A 276 -11.74 8.35 5.15
CA PHE A 276 -11.15 8.91 3.94
C PHE A 276 -10.99 7.87 2.84
N HIS A 277 -11.30 8.27 1.61
CA HIS A 277 -10.95 7.50 0.42
C HIS A 277 -9.93 8.27 -0.40
N MET A 278 -8.93 7.56 -0.90
CA MET A 278 -7.98 8.13 -1.84
C MET A 278 -8.69 8.39 -3.17
N THR A 279 -8.47 9.55 -3.77
CA THR A 279 -9.04 9.91 -5.07
C THR A 279 -8.02 9.70 -6.20
N HIS A 280 -6.83 10.26 -6.06
CA HIS A 280 -5.75 10.18 -7.02
C HIS A 280 -4.42 10.56 -6.36
N TYR A 281 -3.33 10.35 -7.07
CA TYR A 281 -2.00 10.82 -6.70
C TYR A 281 -1.30 11.48 -7.88
N ILE A 282 -0.35 12.36 -7.59
CA ILE A 282 0.51 13.02 -8.58
C ILE A 282 1.95 12.85 -8.11
N HIS A 283 2.84 12.50 -9.03
CA HIS A 283 4.29 12.49 -8.79
C HIS A 283 4.95 13.51 -9.72
N GLU A 284 5.88 14.29 -9.19
CA GLU A 284 6.57 15.36 -9.92
C GLU A 284 8.06 15.36 -9.55
N LYS A 285 8.91 15.80 -10.48
CA LYS A 285 10.31 16.11 -10.20
C LYS A 285 10.43 17.64 -10.15
N ALA A 286 11.01 18.14 -9.07
CA ALA A 286 11.26 19.55 -8.84
C ALA A 286 12.75 19.78 -8.51
N THR A 287 13.16 21.04 -8.50
CA THR A 287 14.49 21.45 -8.03
C THR A 287 14.33 22.54 -6.99
N PHE A 288 15.09 22.48 -5.92
CA PHE A 288 15.08 23.50 -4.87
C PHE A 288 16.45 24.16 -4.74
N GLN A 289 16.45 25.49 -4.61
CA GLN A 289 17.66 26.28 -4.47
C GLN A 289 17.87 26.64 -3.00
N TYR A 290 18.91 26.05 -2.41
CA TYR A 290 19.43 26.43 -1.11
C TYR A 290 20.60 27.43 -1.26
N PRO A 291 20.97 28.17 -0.21
CA PRO A 291 22.17 29.01 -0.23
C PRO A 291 23.45 28.24 -0.59
N ALA A 292 23.50 26.95 -0.28
CA ALA A 292 24.63 26.07 -0.55
C ALA A 292 24.67 25.50 -2.00
N GLY A 293 23.64 25.75 -2.82
CA GLY A 293 23.52 25.17 -4.16
C GLY A 293 22.10 24.70 -4.52
N VAL A 294 21.99 23.88 -5.57
CA VAL A 294 20.72 23.35 -6.07
C VAL A 294 20.62 21.86 -5.78
N TRP A 295 19.43 21.43 -5.33
CA TRP A 295 19.08 20.04 -5.02
C TRP A 295 17.92 19.58 -5.89
N ASP A 296 17.96 18.30 -6.30
CA ASP A 296 16.84 17.63 -6.97
C ASP A 296 15.86 17.13 -5.91
N GLN A 297 14.57 17.43 -6.09
CA GLN A 297 13.48 16.96 -5.23
C GLN A 297 12.52 16.09 -6.04
N LEU A 298 12.10 14.99 -5.44
CA LEU A 298 11.03 14.14 -5.97
C LEU A 298 9.83 14.29 -5.05
N ASN A 299 8.71 14.78 -5.57
CA ASN A 299 7.52 15.02 -4.76
C ASN A 299 6.42 14.05 -5.14
N ILE A 300 5.69 13.58 -4.14
CA ILE A 300 4.43 12.87 -4.31
C ILE A 300 3.32 13.59 -3.55
N LYS A 301 2.20 13.81 -4.23
CA LYS A 301 0.98 14.42 -3.70
C LYS A 301 -0.13 13.38 -3.70
N LEU A 302 -0.66 13.07 -2.53
CA LEU A 302 -1.76 12.14 -2.33
C LEU A 302 -3.03 12.94 -2.02
N PHE A 303 -4.07 12.75 -2.82
CA PHE A 303 -5.34 13.46 -2.66
C PHE A 303 -6.38 12.54 -2.04
N PHE A 304 -6.87 12.94 -0.88
CA PHE A 304 -7.92 12.23 -0.15
C PHE A 304 -9.19 13.05 -0.10
N ARG A 305 -10.31 12.34 0.00
CA ARG A 305 -11.64 12.91 0.17
C ARG A 305 -12.32 12.25 1.37
N ARG A 306 -12.96 13.07 2.20
CA ARG A 306 -13.65 12.60 3.40
C ARG A 306 -14.92 11.84 3.04
N SER A 307 -15.18 10.74 3.74
CA SER A 307 -16.44 9.99 3.71
C SER A 307 -17.38 10.53 4.79
N TYR A 308 -18.57 10.99 4.39
CA TYR A 308 -19.54 11.62 5.29
C TYR A 308 -20.63 10.67 5.80
N GLY A 309 -20.66 9.42 5.33
CA GLY A 309 -21.77 8.50 5.61
C GLY A 309 -21.99 8.27 7.11
N PHE A 310 -20.90 8.10 7.86
CA PHE A 310 -20.94 7.95 9.32
C PHE A 310 -21.53 9.20 10.00
N TYR A 311 -21.03 10.40 9.65
CA TYR A 311 -21.50 11.66 10.21
C TYR A 311 -22.98 11.90 9.91
N ILE A 312 -23.45 11.57 8.71
CA ILE A 312 -24.86 11.70 8.33
C ILE A 312 -25.75 10.80 9.19
N LEU A 313 -25.41 9.52 9.31
CA LEU A 313 -26.25 8.55 10.02
C LEU A 313 -26.21 8.71 11.53
N GLN A 314 -25.06 9.07 12.12
CA GLN A 314 -24.92 9.15 13.57
C GLN A 314 -25.21 10.54 14.13
N ILE A 315 -25.09 11.60 13.32
CA ILE A 315 -25.21 12.98 13.84
C ILE A 315 -26.38 13.70 13.19
N TYR A 316 -26.38 13.83 11.87
CA TYR A 316 -27.39 14.63 11.18
C TYR A 316 -28.78 13.98 11.26
N LEU A 317 -28.87 12.65 11.13
CA LEU A 317 -30.13 11.93 11.19
C LEU A 317 -30.78 12.01 12.59
N PRO A 318 -30.08 11.70 13.71
CA PRO A 318 -30.69 11.80 15.03
C PRO A 318 -31.07 13.24 15.41
N THR A 319 -30.25 14.23 15.05
CA THR A 319 -30.57 15.64 15.31
C THR A 319 -31.80 16.09 14.51
N TYR A 320 -31.93 15.68 13.26
CA TYR A 320 -33.13 15.96 12.45
C TYR A 320 -34.38 15.27 13.05
N CYS A 321 -34.27 14.02 13.46
CA CYS A 321 -35.34 13.31 14.17
C CYS A 321 -35.75 14.02 15.47
N MET A 322 -34.80 14.56 16.25
CA MET A 322 -35.09 15.33 17.45
C MET A 322 -35.88 16.61 17.14
N VAL A 323 -35.52 17.34 16.08
CA VAL A 323 -36.26 18.53 15.64
C VAL A 323 -37.68 18.16 15.25
N LEU A 324 -37.89 17.08 14.51
CA LEU A 324 -39.23 16.62 14.14
C LEU A 324 -40.07 16.19 15.37
N ILE A 325 -39.47 15.49 16.34
CA ILE A 325 -40.16 15.10 17.57
C ILE A 325 -40.54 16.34 18.38
N SER A 326 -39.72 17.38 18.39
CA SER A 326 -40.04 18.62 19.09
C SER A 326 -41.35 19.25 18.60
N TRP A 327 -41.68 19.12 17.30
CA TRP A 327 -42.91 19.66 16.73
C TRP A 327 -44.17 18.89 17.14
N ILE A 328 -44.04 17.64 17.59
CA ILE A 328 -45.16 16.84 18.10
C ILE A 328 -45.74 17.46 19.37
N SER A 329 -44.93 18.19 20.14
CA SER A 329 -45.41 18.91 21.32
C SER A 329 -46.53 19.91 21.01
N PHE A 330 -46.60 20.43 19.78
CA PHE A 330 -47.69 21.31 19.32
C PHE A 330 -49.01 20.57 19.06
N TRP A 331 -48.95 19.25 18.81
CA TRP A 331 -50.11 18.42 18.48
C TRP A 331 -50.76 17.76 19.70
N LEU A 332 -50.06 17.70 20.84
CA LEU A 332 -50.63 17.22 22.09
C LEU A 332 -51.74 18.14 22.59
N ASP A 333 -52.75 17.60 23.28
CA ASP A 333 -53.83 18.41 23.86
C ASP A 333 -53.30 19.35 24.96
N ARG A 334 -53.96 20.50 25.18
CA ARG A 334 -53.52 21.54 26.13
C ARG A 334 -53.62 21.09 27.59
N ARG A 335 -54.41 20.06 27.86
CA ARG A 335 -54.67 19.51 29.20
C ARG A 335 -53.53 18.62 29.72
N SER A 336 -52.68 18.08 28.85
CA SER A 336 -51.55 17.20 29.24
C SER A 336 -50.23 17.97 29.42
N LEU A 337 -50.25 19.00 30.27
CA LEU A 337 -49.06 19.80 30.62
C LEU A 337 -47.83 18.97 31.02
N PRO A 338 -47.94 17.89 31.85
CA PRO A 338 -46.77 17.10 32.25
C PRO A 338 -46.06 16.43 31.07
N ALA A 339 -46.81 15.92 30.08
CA ALA A 339 -46.26 15.23 28.93
C ALA A 339 -45.46 16.18 28.00
N ARG A 340 -45.89 17.43 27.88
CA ARG A 340 -45.19 18.44 27.08
C ARG A 340 -43.85 18.84 27.72
N VAL A 341 -43.85 19.04 29.04
CA VAL A 341 -42.65 19.43 29.80
C VAL A 341 -41.62 18.29 29.80
N THR A 342 -42.05 17.04 30.00
CA THR A 342 -41.13 15.88 29.97
C THR A 342 -40.52 15.66 28.59
N LEU A 343 -41.29 15.78 27.51
CA LEU A 343 -40.76 15.70 26.14
C LEU A 343 -39.74 16.81 25.85
N GLY A 344 -40.03 18.05 26.23
CA GLY A 344 -39.10 19.17 26.06
C GLY A 344 -37.80 18.98 26.86
N ALA A 345 -37.90 18.59 28.13
CA ALA A 345 -36.74 18.36 28.98
C ALA A 345 -35.87 17.19 28.48
N LEU A 346 -36.49 16.10 28.00
CA LEU A 346 -35.77 14.95 27.45
C LEU A 346 -35.03 15.29 26.16
N LEU A 347 -35.64 16.06 25.26
CA LEU A 347 -35.00 16.52 24.02
C LEU A 347 -33.82 17.46 24.31
N LEU A 348 -33.96 18.38 25.26
CA LEU A 348 -32.87 19.27 25.68
C LEU A 348 -31.70 18.49 26.29
N TRP A 349 -31.98 17.54 27.18
CA TRP A 349 -30.97 16.66 27.76
C TRP A 349 -30.22 15.86 26.69
N ARG A 350 -30.96 15.30 25.71
CA ARG A 350 -30.37 14.53 24.61
C ARG A 350 -29.56 15.40 23.66
N LEU A 351 -30.00 16.62 23.37
CA LEU A 351 -29.24 17.57 22.57
C LEU A 351 -27.94 17.97 23.30
N HIS A 352 -28.02 18.21 24.61
CA HIS A 352 -26.84 18.52 25.42
C HIS A 352 -25.83 17.36 25.41
N PHE A 353 -26.30 16.13 25.59
CA PHE A 353 -25.45 14.94 25.52
C PHE A 353 -24.77 14.78 24.15
N ASN A 354 -25.50 14.99 23.05
CA ASN A 354 -24.93 14.98 21.70
C ASN A 354 -23.91 16.10 21.50
N THR A 355 -24.15 17.31 22.02
CA THR A 355 -23.19 18.42 21.91
C THR A 355 -21.92 18.21 22.72
N VAL A 356 -22.00 17.59 23.90
CA VAL A 356 -20.82 17.28 24.74
C VAL A 356 -19.95 16.22 24.06
N MET A 357 -20.57 15.16 23.54
CA MET A 357 -19.87 14.15 22.73
C MET A 357 -19.20 14.78 21.49
N TRP A 358 -19.86 15.78 20.89
CA TRP A 358 -19.32 16.53 19.77
C TRP A 358 -18.13 17.41 20.15
N GLN A 359 -18.16 18.03 21.32
CA GLN A 359 -17.08 18.91 21.75
C GLN A 359 -15.77 18.13 21.89
N ASP A 360 -15.82 16.89 22.37
CA ASP A 360 -14.64 16.01 22.45
C ASP A 360 -14.11 15.57 21.07
N HIS A 361 -14.95 15.48 20.04
CA HIS A 361 -14.54 15.17 18.67
C HIS A 361 -14.06 16.40 17.91
N PHE A 362 -14.73 17.54 18.09
CA PHE A 362 -14.39 18.78 17.39
C PHE A 362 -13.15 19.47 17.97
N LEU A 363 -12.91 19.34 19.28
CA LEU A 363 -11.68 19.83 19.89
C LEU A 363 -10.46 19.06 19.35
N LYS A 364 -10.60 17.75 19.08
CA LYS A 364 -9.58 16.94 18.39
C LYS A 364 -9.35 17.35 16.93
N CYS A 365 -10.37 17.87 16.25
CA CYS A 365 -10.22 18.46 14.92
C CYS A 365 -9.50 19.82 14.91
N LEU A 366 -9.53 20.58 16.03
CA LEU A 366 -9.04 21.96 16.11
C LEU A 366 -7.66 22.12 16.75
N THR A 367 -7.20 21.14 17.52
CA THR A 367 -5.84 21.05 18.08
C THR A 367 -4.99 20.11 17.26
#